data_AF-A0AAW8EK59-F1
#
_entry.id   AF-A0AAW8EK59-F1
#
_cell.length_a   1.000
_cell.length_b   1.000
_cell.length_c   1.000
_cell.angle_alpha   90.00
_cell.angle_beta   90.00
_cell.angle_gamma   90.00
#
_symmetry.space_group_name_H-M   'P 1'
#
loop_
_entity.id
_entity.type
_entity.pdbx_description
1 polymer ?
#
loop_
_entity_poly.entity_id
_entity_poly.type
_entity_poly.pdbx_seq_one_letter_code
_entity_poly.pdbx_strand_id
1 'polypeptide(L)'
;MKLIEGRLTRLGESTVNMKNEVVKYSLIQIGDKTLTNVMIDRKLNNFLQDGVETEKATRLWFLNGGKIVMGVQVGDDTRYYGTINPFFYFAMLFNVVFTGIVFTYQPLGALAWAVLIYAIGGRRWLDYRRVAAAGGMKV
;
A
#
# COMPACT_ATOMS: atom_id res chain seq x y z
N MET A 1 -4.63 4.59 7.67
CA MET A 1 -5.21 3.98 6.46
C MET A 1 -6.44 4.78 6.01
N LYS A 2 -6.59 5.07 4.71
CA LYS A 2 -7.75 5.81 4.16
C LYS A 2 -8.47 4.93 3.14
N LEU A 3 -9.76 4.73 3.30
CA LEU A 3 -10.62 4.01 2.37
C LEU A 3 -11.41 5.04 1.54
N ILE A 4 -11.42 4.85 0.23
CA ILE A 4 -12.23 5.66 -0.67
C ILE A 4 -13.05 4.69 -1.52
N GLU A 5 -14.36 4.89 -1.50
CA GLU A 5 -15.33 4.08 -2.24
C GLU A 5 -16.07 4.99 -3.21
N GLY A 6 -16.31 4.49 -4.42
CA GLY A 6 -17.09 5.20 -5.43
C GLY A 6 -16.88 4.57 -6.80
N ARG A 7 -17.61 5.07 -7.79
CA ARG A 7 -17.42 4.64 -9.17
C ARG A 7 -16.17 5.28 -9.74
N LEU A 8 -15.27 4.49 -10.33
CA LEU A 8 -14.12 5.01 -11.05
C LEU A 8 -14.60 5.68 -12.33
N THR A 9 -14.34 6.97 -12.49
CA THR A 9 -14.82 7.76 -13.62
C THR A 9 -13.69 8.16 -14.56
N ARG A 10 -12.47 8.37 -14.04
CA ARG A 10 -11.34 8.81 -14.86
C ARG A 10 -10.00 8.40 -14.28
N LEU A 11 -9.12 7.95 -15.15
CA LEU A 11 -7.69 7.81 -14.90
C LEU A 11 -6.93 8.85 -15.74
N GLY A 12 -6.04 9.60 -15.09
CA GLY A 12 -5.13 10.54 -15.75
C GLY A 12 -3.92 9.82 -16.34
N GLU A 13 -2.97 10.61 -16.86
CA GLU A 13 -1.72 10.08 -17.40
C GLU A 13 -0.98 9.18 -16.40
N SER A 14 -0.49 8.05 -16.91
CA SER A 14 0.25 7.06 -16.13
C SER A 14 1.70 6.96 -16.57
N THR A 15 2.64 7.00 -15.62
CA THR A 15 4.04 6.63 -15.84
C THR A 15 4.31 5.27 -15.25
N VAL A 16 4.81 4.33 -16.05
CA VAL A 16 5.15 2.97 -15.60
C VAL A 16 6.64 2.89 -15.31
N ASN A 17 7.00 2.57 -14.07
CA ASN A 17 8.37 2.24 -13.72
C ASN A 17 8.53 0.72 -13.71
N MET A 18 9.11 0.19 -14.79
CA MET A 18 9.31 -1.27 -14.96
C MET A 18 10.26 -1.87 -13.92
N LYS A 19 11.20 -1.09 -13.35
CA LYS A 19 12.16 -1.60 -12.35
C LYS A 19 11.52 -1.86 -10.99
N ASN A 20 10.52 -1.06 -10.62
CA ASN A 20 9.89 -1.13 -9.30
C ASN A 20 8.48 -1.74 -9.35
N GLU A 21 8.01 -2.15 -10.54
CA GLU A 21 6.63 -2.60 -10.77
C GLU A 21 5.57 -1.62 -10.23
N VAL A 22 5.84 -0.31 -10.33
CA VAL A 22 4.91 0.74 -9.87
C VAL A 22 4.41 1.54 -11.06
N VAL A 23 3.11 1.79 -11.08
CA VAL A 23 2.45 2.74 -11.99
C VAL A 23 2.09 4.00 -11.19
N LYS A 24 2.49 5.16 -11.71
CA LYS A 24 2.17 6.46 -11.11
C LYS A 24 1.13 7.16 -11.96
N TYR A 25 -0.02 7.42 -11.38
CA TYR A 25 -1.09 8.21 -11.97
C TYR A 25 -0.98 9.67 -11.55
N SER A 26 -1.06 10.58 -12.52
CA SER A 26 -1.20 12.01 -12.25
C SER A 26 -2.52 12.31 -11.54
N LEU A 27 -3.60 11.60 -11.92
CA LEU A 27 -4.95 11.78 -11.40
C LEU A 27 -5.76 10.47 -11.40
N ILE A 28 -6.57 10.25 -10.37
CA ILE A 28 -7.60 9.20 -10.28
C ILE A 28 -8.88 9.84 -9.76
N GLN A 29 -9.98 9.70 -10.48
CA GLN A 29 -11.28 10.22 -10.09
C GLN A 29 -12.22 9.07 -9.70
N ILE A 30 -12.72 9.11 -8.47
CA ILE A 30 -13.64 8.13 -7.89
C ILE A 30 -14.82 8.87 -7.26
N GLY A 31 -16.01 8.69 -7.83
CA GLY A 31 -17.19 9.50 -7.51
C GLY A 31 -16.86 10.99 -7.62
N ASP A 32 -17.12 11.73 -6.55
CA ASP A 32 -16.85 13.18 -6.45
C ASP A 32 -15.43 13.50 -5.96
N LYS A 33 -14.58 12.50 -5.77
CA LYS A 33 -13.22 12.68 -5.23
C LYS A 33 -12.18 12.56 -6.34
N THR A 34 -11.35 13.59 -6.42
CA THR A 34 -10.16 13.60 -7.28
C THR A 34 -8.91 13.40 -6.43
N LEU A 35 -8.13 12.38 -6.78
CA LEU A 35 -6.86 12.06 -6.16
C LEU A 35 -5.75 12.36 -7.14
N THR A 36 -4.66 12.96 -6.69
CA THR A 36 -3.53 13.32 -7.55
C THR A 36 -2.23 12.67 -7.06
N ASN A 37 -1.31 12.42 -7.99
CA ASN A 37 0.00 11.81 -7.73
C ASN A 37 -0.11 10.48 -6.96
N VAL A 38 -0.95 9.58 -7.47
CA VAL A 38 -1.20 8.29 -6.84
C VAL A 38 -0.27 7.23 -7.42
N MET A 39 0.37 6.46 -6.55
CA MET A 39 1.18 5.30 -6.92
C MET A 39 0.38 4.02 -6.67
N ILE A 40 0.37 3.12 -7.64
CA ILE A 40 -0.27 1.81 -7.57
C ILE A 40 0.72 0.74 -8.02
N ASP A 41 0.63 -0.45 -7.43
CA ASP A 41 1.36 -1.62 -7.91
C ASP A 41 0.88 -2.00 -9.32
N ARG A 42 1.80 -2.34 -10.23
CA ARG A 42 1.48 -2.74 -11.60
C ARG A 42 0.50 -3.90 -11.64
N LYS A 43 0.56 -4.83 -10.71
CA LYS A 43 -0.39 -5.96 -10.66
C LYS A 43 -1.80 -5.51 -10.27
N LEU A 44 -1.91 -4.47 -9.44
CA LEU A 44 -3.19 -3.86 -9.08
C LEU A 44 -3.75 -2.96 -10.19
N ASN A 45 -2.88 -2.48 -11.10
CA ASN A 45 -3.24 -1.60 -12.18
C ASN A 45 -4.30 -2.19 -13.12
N ASN A 46 -4.20 -3.49 -13.42
CA ASN A 46 -5.15 -4.15 -14.31
C ASN A 46 -6.57 -4.10 -13.73
N PHE A 47 -6.73 -4.43 -12.44
CA PHE A 47 -8.03 -4.34 -11.77
C PHE A 47 -8.55 -2.90 -11.66
N LEU A 48 -7.65 -1.92 -11.56
CA LEU A 48 -8.05 -0.52 -11.57
C LEU A 48 -8.59 -0.10 -12.94
N GLN A 49 -7.96 -0.55 -14.03
CA GLN A 49 -8.42 -0.32 -15.41
C GLN A 49 -9.75 -1.03 -15.67
N ASP A 50 -9.88 -2.28 -15.25
CA ASP A 50 -11.14 -3.03 -15.30
C ASP A 50 -12.27 -2.30 -14.55
N GLY A 51 -11.96 -1.66 -13.42
CA GLY A 51 -12.93 -0.87 -12.66
C GLY A 51 -13.46 0.36 -13.41
N VAL A 52 -12.66 0.95 -14.30
CA VAL A 52 -13.12 2.04 -15.20
C VAL A 52 -14.01 1.47 -16.29
N GLU A 53 -13.58 0.38 -16.93
CA GLU A 53 -14.29 -0.19 -18.08
C GLU A 53 -15.63 -0.82 -17.69
N THR A 54 -15.69 -1.47 -16.53
CA THR A 54 -16.91 -2.15 -16.05
C THR A 54 -17.89 -1.21 -15.35
N GLU A 55 -17.51 0.04 -15.11
CA GLU A 55 -18.32 1.05 -14.42
C GLU A 55 -18.84 0.64 -13.03
N LYS A 56 -18.26 -0.41 -12.45
CA LYS A 56 -18.66 -0.96 -11.14
C LYS A 56 -18.14 -0.08 -10.00
N ALA A 57 -18.85 -0.11 -8.87
CA ALA A 57 -18.42 0.55 -7.64
C ALA A 57 -17.05 0.01 -7.22
N THR A 58 -16.04 0.86 -7.05
CA THR A 58 -14.68 0.45 -6.73
C THR A 58 -14.25 0.98 -5.36
N ARG A 59 -13.67 0.11 -4.55
CA ARG A 59 -13.08 0.46 -3.25
C ARG A 59 -11.57 0.43 -3.35
N LEU A 60 -10.94 1.53 -2.97
CA LEU A 60 -9.50 1.67 -2.92
C LEU A 60 -9.02 1.92 -1.50
N TRP A 61 -8.05 1.10 -1.07
CA TRP A 61 -7.36 1.28 0.20
C TRP A 61 -6.05 2.00 -0.02
N PHE A 62 -5.87 3.12 0.69
CA PHE A 62 -4.69 3.95 0.58
C PHE A 62 -3.81 3.93 1.83
N LEU A 63 -2.51 3.97 1.56
CA LEU A 63 -1.44 4.26 2.49
C LEU A 63 -0.85 5.65 2.27
N ASN A 64 -0.02 6.07 3.23
CA ASN A 64 0.79 7.29 3.15
C ASN A 64 -0.03 8.56 2.80
N GLY A 65 -1.15 8.76 3.49
CA GLY A 65 -1.99 9.94 3.32
C GLY A 65 -2.80 10.01 2.02
N GLY A 66 -3.00 8.89 1.31
CA GLY A 66 -3.76 8.87 0.05
C GLY A 66 -2.89 8.76 -1.20
N LYS A 67 -1.57 8.61 -1.06
CA LYS A 67 -0.62 8.62 -2.19
C LYS A 67 -0.28 7.24 -2.73
N ILE A 68 -0.49 6.17 -1.95
CA ILE A 68 -0.14 4.80 -2.34
C ILE A 68 -1.38 3.93 -2.25
N VAL A 69 -1.78 3.30 -3.36
CA VAL A 69 -2.86 2.30 -3.39
C VAL A 69 -2.29 0.96 -2.98
N MET A 70 -2.90 0.36 -1.96
CA MET A 70 -2.47 -0.92 -1.39
C MET A 70 -3.40 -2.07 -1.79
N GLY A 71 -4.65 -1.75 -2.11
CA GLY A 71 -5.62 -2.72 -2.59
C GLY A 71 -6.73 -2.08 -3.39
N VAL A 72 -7.33 -2.89 -4.24
CA VAL A 72 -8.41 -2.56 -5.17
C VAL A 72 -9.49 -3.63 -5.03
N GLN A 73 -10.75 -3.22 -4.93
CA GLN A 73 -11.90 -4.12 -5.03
C GLN A 73 -12.88 -3.50 -6.01
N VAL A 74 -13.26 -4.24 -7.04
CA VAL A 74 -14.20 -3.80 -8.08
C VAL A 74 -15.52 -4.55 -7.87
N GLY A 75 -16.62 -3.82 -7.67
CA GLY A 75 -17.92 -4.37 -7.30
C GLY A 75 -17.93 -5.09 -5.95
N ASP A 76 -18.83 -6.08 -5.84
CA ASP A 76 -18.87 -7.02 -4.71
C ASP A 76 -17.94 -8.23 -4.89
N ASP A 77 -17.14 -8.23 -5.97
CA ASP A 77 -16.18 -9.28 -6.27
C ASP A 77 -14.97 -9.27 -5.30
N THR A 78 -14.03 -10.17 -5.58
CA THR A 78 -12.79 -10.38 -4.84
C THR A 78 -11.98 -9.09 -4.66
N ARG A 79 -11.54 -8.86 -3.41
CA ARG A 79 -10.57 -7.80 -3.08
C ARG A 79 -9.16 -8.24 -3.46
N TYR A 80 -8.44 -7.38 -4.17
CA TYR A 80 -7.04 -7.59 -4.57
C TYR A 80 -6.12 -6.68 -3.76
N TYR A 81 -5.00 -7.20 -3.28
CA TYR A 81 -3.99 -6.39 -2.61
C TYR A 81 -2.58 -6.70 -3.12
N GLY A 82 -1.78 -5.64 -3.22
CA GLY A 82 -0.44 -5.68 -3.75
C GLY A 82 0.56 -6.26 -2.75
N THR A 83 1.60 -6.87 -3.26
CA THR A 83 2.63 -7.50 -2.44
C THR A 83 3.66 -6.46 -2.01
N ILE A 84 3.43 -5.81 -0.86
CA ILE A 84 4.54 -5.21 -0.13
C ILE A 84 5.31 -6.36 0.53
N ASN A 85 6.51 -6.67 0.03
CA ASN A 85 7.30 -7.82 0.50
C ASN A 85 7.50 -7.72 2.02
N PRO A 86 6.82 -8.56 2.84
CA PRO A 86 6.92 -8.48 4.29
C PRO A 86 8.35 -8.78 4.77
N PHE A 87 9.12 -9.48 3.94
CA PHE A 87 10.53 -9.77 4.16
C PHE A 87 11.40 -8.50 4.18
N PHE A 88 11.02 -7.46 3.44
CA PHE A 88 11.77 -6.19 3.45
C PHE A 88 11.64 -5.48 4.80
N TYR A 89 10.44 -5.47 5.37
CA TYR A 89 10.20 -4.92 6.70
C TYR A 89 10.87 -5.76 7.79
N PHE A 90 10.83 -7.09 7.65
CA PHE A 90 11.50 -8.01 8.57
C PHE A 90 13.02 -7.86 8.51
N ALA A 91 13.61 -7.79 7.32
CA ALA A 91 15.05 -7.63 7.12
C ALA A 91 15.52 -6.25 7.64
N MET A 92 14.75 -5.20 7.42
CA MET A 92 15.01 -3.87 7.99
C MET A 92 14.92 -3.88 9.52
N LEU A 93 13.86 -4.49 10.09
CA LEU A 93 13.71 -4.69 11.54
C LEU A 93 14.90 -5.44 12.12
N PHE A 94 15.27 -6.56 11.51
CA PHE A 94 16.34 -7.43 11.96
C PHE A 94 17.69 -6.72 11.89
N ASN A 95 18.01 -6.09 10.76
CA ASN A 95 19.29 -5.41 10.58
C ASN A 95 19.47 -4.23 11.54
N VAL A 96 18.42 -3.44 11.80
CA VAL A 96 18.51 -2.30 12.72
C VAL A 96 18.56 -2.74 14.19
N VAL A 97 17.80 -3.77 14.59
CA VAL A 97 17.92 -4.35 15.94
C VAL A 97 19.30 -4.96 16.14
N PHE A 98 19.81 -5.70 15.15
CA PHE A 98 21.15 -6.29 15.21
C PHE A 98 22.24 -5.20 15.26
N THR A 99 22.13 -4.15 14.45
CA THR A 99 23.06 -3.00 14.47
C THR A 99 22.98 -2.26 15.80
N GLY A 100 21.77 -2.06 16.35
CA GLY A 100 21.56 -1.42 17.66
C GLY A 100 22.18 -2.21 18.81
N ILE A 101 22.02 -3.54 18.81
CA ILE A 101 22.66 -4.44 19.80
C ILE A 101 24.19 -4.37 19.68
N VAL A 102 24.72 -4.42 18.45
CA VAL A 102 26.18 -4.44 18.19
C VAL A 102 26.84 -3.10 18.53
N PHE A 103 26.20 -1.97 18.23
CA PHE A 103 26.83 -0.64 18.37
C PHE A 103 26.63 0.02 19.72
N THR A 104 25.56 -0.30 20.46
CA THR A 104 25.27 0.47 21.69
C THR A 104 25.64 -0.24 22.98
N TYR A 105 25.77 -1.58 23.03
CA TYR A 105 25.95 -2.35 24.29
C TYR A 105 25.01 -1.92 25.44
N GLN A 106 23.95 -1.16 25.13
CA GLN A 106 23.09 -0.48 26.07
C GLN A 106 21.64 -0.84 25.74
N PRO A 107 20.96 -1.59 26.62
CA PRO A 107 19.61 -2.07 26.38
C PRO A 107 18.60 -0.95 26.08
N LEU A 108 18.82 0.25 26.63
CA LEU A 108 18.01 1.44 26.38
C LEU A 108 18.09 1.94 24.91
N GLY A 109 19.26 1.86 24.29
CA GLY A 109 19.43 2.23 22.88
C GLY A 109 18.69 1.25 21.96
N ALA A 110 18.81 -0.05 22.22
CA ALA A 110 18.08 -1.08 21.50
C ALA A 110 16.55 -0.93 21.63
N LEU A 111 16.05 -0.57 22.82
CA LEU A 111 14.63 -0.28 23.05
C LEU A 111 14.15 0.96 22.29
N ALA A 112 14.91 2.06 22.29
CA ALA A 112 14.57 3.27 21.54
C ALA A 112 14.48 3.00 20.03
N TRP A 113 15.42 2.22 19.49
CA TRP A 113 15.39 1.77 18.09
C TRP A 113 14.19 0.85 17.82
N ALA A 114 13.91 -0.12 18.70
CA ALA A 114 12.75 -1.01 18.54
C ALA A 114 11.42 -0.24 18.52
N VAL A 115 11.26 0.78 19.35
CA VAL A 115 10.06 1.65 19.38
C VAL A 115 9.93 2.46 18.09
N LEU A 116 11.03 3.08 17.61
CA LEU A 116 11.06 3.81 16.35
C LEU A 116 10.69 2.91 15.16
N ILE A 117 11.22 1.70 15.13
CA ILE A 117 10.95 0.75 14.06
C ILE A 117 9.51 0.23 14.13
N TYR A 118 8.98 -0.05 15.32
CA TYR A 118 7.57 -0.41 15.48
C TYR A 118 6.64 0.73 15.04
N ALA A 119 6.98 1.97 15.38
CA ALA A 119 6.22 3.15 14.96
C ALA A 119 6.21 3.33 13.44
N ILE A 120 7.31 3.05 12.75
CA ILE A 120 7.45 3.26 11.29
C ILE A 120 7.02 2.03 10.49
N GLY A 121 7.59 0.86 10.81
CA GLY A 121 7.38 -0.41 10.09
C GLY A 121 6.21 -1.22 10.66
N GLY A 122 6.07 -1.28 11.98
CA GLY A 122 5.00 -2.05 12.64
C GLY A 122 3.60 -1.52 12.30
N ARG A 123 3.41 -0.20 12.28
CA ARG A 123 2.13 0.42 11.88
C ARG A 123 1.75 0.09 10.43
N ARG A 124 2.71 0.09 9.51
CA ARG A 124 2.49 -0.29 8.10
C ARG A 124 2.20 -1.78 7.95
N TRP A 125 2.87 -2.62 8.73
CA TRP A 125 2.64 -4.06 8.74
C TRP A 125 1.27 -4.43 9.32
N LEU A 126 0.80 -3.74 10.36
CA LEU A 126 -0.55 -3.90 10.89
C LEU A 126 -1.61 -3.46 9.88
N ASP A 127 -1.41 -2.34 9.19
CA ASP A 127 -2.30 -1.90 8.11
C ASP A 127 -2.36 -2.93 6.97
N TYR A 128 -1.22 -3.56 6.61
CA TYR A 128 -1.20 -4.69 5.66
C TYR A 128 -2.03 -5.88 6.16
N ARG A 129 -1.80 -6.31 7.40
CA ARG A 129 -2.55 -7.43 7.99
C ARG A 129 -4.05 -7.14 8.06
N ARG A 130 -4.44 -5.89 8.27
CA ARG A 130 -5.86 -5.49 8.25
C ARG A 130 -6.47 -5.61 6.86
N VAL A 131 -5.73 -5.24 5.80
CA VAL A 131 -6.17 -5.46 4.41
C VAL A 131 -6.29 -6.95 4.11
N ALA A 132 -5.29 -7.74 4.48
CA ALA A 132 -5.24 -9.17 4.22
C ALA A 132 -6.28 -9.97 5.05
N ALA A 133 -6.51 -9.59 6.31
CA ALA A 133 -7.49 -10.22 7.20
C ALA A 133 -8.93 -9.90 6.80
N ALA A 134 -9.16 -8.81 6.07
CA ALA A 134 -10.47 -8.42 5.60
C ALA A 134 -10.92 -9.13 4.31
N GLY A 135 -10.27 -10.25 3.96
CA GLY A 135 -10.65 -11.17 2.87
C GLY A 135 -10.30 -10.63 1.48
N GLY A 136 -9.18 -11.07 0.91
CA GLY A 136 -8.78 -10.73 -0.45
C GLY A 136 -7.75 -11.71 -1.02
N MET A 137 -7.61 -11.73 -2.35
CA MET A 137 -6.57 -12.48 -3.04
C MET A 137 -5.32 -11.62 -3.20
N LYS A 138 -4.18 -12.21 -2.81
CA LYS A 138 -2.86 -11.62 -3.02
C LYS A 138 -2.50 -11.73 -4.50
N VAL A 139 -2.04 -10.62 -5.09
CA VAL A 139 -1.54 -10.56 -6.47
C VAL A 139 -0.07 -10.18 -6.51
#